data_AF-A0A090T9E3-F1
#
_entry.id   AF-A0A090T9E3-F1
#
_cell.length_a   1.000
_cell.length_b   1.000
_cell.length_c   1.000
_cell.angle_alpha   90.00
_cell.angle_beta   90.00
_cell.angle_gamma   90.00
#
_symmetry.space_group_name_H-M   'P 1'
#
loop_
_entity.id
_entity.type
_entity.pdbx_description
1 polymer ?
#
loop_
_entity_poly.entity_id
_entity_poly.type
_entity_poly.pdbx_seq_one_letter_code
_entity_poly.pdbx_strand_id
1 'polypeptide(L)'
;MRNAPINASNPRYQLYAGQSISPKLPWYRGNSSKMEQELIALSNSILKTTQTASSTIVLDLHSGFGTRDRLWFPFAHHNRPPETLHQFYLIYSQFRKSFPHYELYQFEPQWHQYTTHGDFWDWMYLRHYQQSTSPFVPLTLELGSWLWVKKNPMQLLSFSQLFHPTKPHRIKRVQRRHSTLLSYLMQVLYNDLLTQVSDNDRQMLTNKAKKLWYPSS
;
A
#
# COMPACT_ATOMS: atom_id res chain seq x y z
N MET A 1 5.44 -3.51 -6.65
CA MET A 1 6.61 -3.27 -7.54
C MET A 1 7.88 -3.31 -6.69
N ARG A 2 9.00 -3.90 -7.14
CA ARG A 2 10.13 -4.26 -6.23
C ARG A 2 11.53 -3.77 -6.66
N ASN A 3 11.61 -2.75 -7.51
CA ASN A 3 12.88 -2.29 -8.11
C ASN A 3 13.40 -0.94 -7.57
N ALA A 4 12.70 -0.31 -6.63
CA ALA A 4 13.17 0.94 -6.03
C ALA A 4 14.50 0.75 -5.24
N PRO A 5 15.29 1.82 -5.03
CA PRO A 5 16.57 1.76 -4.31
C PRO A 5 16.38 1.69 -2.77
N ILE A 6 15.53 0.76 -2.32
CA ILE A 6 15.24 0.47 -0.91
C ILE A 6 15.74 -0.93 -0.58
N ASN A 7 16.37 -1.10 0.58
CA ASN A 7 16.84 -2.39 1.06
C ASN A 7 16.19 -2.74 2.39
N ALA A 8 15.65 -3.94 2.48
CA ALA A 8 15.20 -4.54 3.73
C ALA A 8 16.31 -5.38 4.37
N SER A 9 16.16 -5.71 5.64
CA SER A 9 17.10 -6.59 6.38
C SER A 9 16.73 -8.07 6.30
N ASN A 10 16.09 -8.50 5.22
CA ASN A 10 15.65 -9.88 5.07
C ASN A 10 16.82 -10.86 4.95
N PRO A 11 16.70 -12.08 5.49
CA PRO A 11 17.62 -13.15 5.18
C PRO A 11 17.67 -13.42 3.67
N ARG A 12 18.88 -13.69 3.14
CA ARG A 12 19.11 -13.90 1.69
C ARG A 12 18.30 -15.04 1.08
N TYR A 13 17.85 -16.01 1.88
CA TYR A 13 17.02 -17.12 1.42
C TYR A 13 15.54 -16.75 1.19
N GLN A 14 15.08 -15.58 1.65
CA GLN A 14 13.72 -15.10 1.40
C GLN A 14 13.59 -14.48 0.01
N LEU A 15 13.72 -15.30 -1.04
CA LEU A 15 13.71 -14.83 -2.42
C LEU A 15 12.41 -14.09 -2.80
N TYR A 16 11.28 -14.49 -2.20
CA TYR A 16 9.98 -13.85 -2.40
C TYR A 16 9.95 -12.39 -1.91
N ALA A 17 10.92 -11.96 -1.11
CA ALA A 17 11.02 -10.58 -0.63
C ALA A 17 11.71 -9.63 -1.63
N GLY A 18 12.09 -10.09 -2.83
CA GLY A 18 12.77 -9.29 -3.85
C GLY A 18 14.22 -9.69 -4.00
N GLN A 19 14.47 -10.68 -4.87
CA GLN A 19 15.80 -11.27 -5.09
C GLN A 19 16.56 -10.60 -6.23
N SER A 20 17.90 -10.66 -6.19
CA SER A 20 18.81 -10.11 -7.23
C SER A 20 19.73 -11.17 -7.86
N ILE A 21 19.43 -12.45 -7.69
CA ILE A 21 20.24 -13.59 -8.15
C ILE A 21 20.11 -13.76 -9.66
N SER A 22 18.87 -13.79 -10.17
CA SER A 22 18.65 -14.04 -11.60
C SER A 22 17.32 -13.47 -12.08
N PRO A 23 17.27 -12.85 -13.28
CA PRO A 23 16.02 -12.45 -13.93
C PRO A 23 15.14 -13.63 -14.34
N LYS A 24 15.67 -14.86 -14.35
CA LYS A 24 14.91 -16.08 -14.66
C LYS A 24 14.13 -16.62 -13.46
N LEU A 25 14.38 -16.10 -12.26
CA LEU A 25 13.67 -16.51 -11.04
C LEU A 25 12.56 -15.50 -10.71
N PRO A 26 11.44 -15.95 -10.12
CA PRO A 26 10.38 -15.05 -9.68
C PRO A 26 10.90 -13.99 -8.69
N TRP A 27 10.17 -12.87 -8.62
CA TRP A 27 10.48 -11.76 -7.72
C TRP A 27 11.87 -11.15 -7.92
N TYR A 28 12.44 -11.26 -9.13
CA TYR A 28 13.64 -10.53 -9.49
C TYR A 28 13.40 -9.02 -9.39
N ARG A 29 14.30 -8.32 -8.70
CA ARG A 29 14.16 -6.90 -8.42
C ARG A 29 14.75 -5.97 -9.47
N GLY A 30 15.23 -6.50 -10.60
CA GLY A 30 15.98 -5.70 -11.57
C GLY A 30 17.35 -5.29 -11.05
N ASN A 31 17.98 -4.34 -11.72
CA ASN A 31 19.24 -3.76 -11.28
C ASN A 31 18.98 -2.82 -10.09
N SER A 32 19.50 -3.14 -8.90
CA SER A 32 19.26 -2.30 -7.71
C SER A 32 19.87 -0.89 -7.79
N SER A 33 20.80 -0.65 -8.71
CA SER A 33 21.41 0.65 -8.98
C SER A 33 20.65 1.46 -10.04
N LYS A 34 19.71 0.86 -10.78
CA LYS A 34 18.96 1.51 -11.85
C LYS A 34 17.49 1.15 -11.74
N MET A 35 16.68 2.14 -11.39
CA MET A 35 15.24 1.96 -11.36
C MET A 35 14.69 1.80 -12.79
N GLU A 36 13.69 0.96 -13.00
CA GLU A 36 13.02 0.74 -14.29
C GLU A 36 12.40 2.05 -14.80
N GLN A 37 12.39 2.23 -16.12
CA GLN A 37 11.96 3.48 -16.75
C GLN A 37 10.50 3.82 -16.43
N GLU A 38 9.64 2.81 -16.30
CA GLU A 38 8.23 2.95 -15.93
C GLU A 38 8.08 3.53 -14.53
N LEU A 39 8.88 3.07 -13.57
CA LEU A 39 8.87 3.59 -12.21
C LEU A 39 9.40 5.02 -12.15
N ILE A 40 10.40 5.36 -12.97
CA ILE A 40 10.94 6.72 -13.07
C ILE A 40 9.87 7.66 -13.67
N ALA A 41 9.22 7.25 -14.75
CA ALA A 41 8.17 8.03 -15.38
C ALA A 41 6.99 8.25 -14.42
N LEU A 42 6.57 7.18 -13.73
CA LEU A 42 5.50 7.23 -12.73
C LEU A 42 5.87 8.16 -11.56
N SER A 43 7.09 8.03 -11.03
CA SER A 43 7.54 8.86 -9.92
C SER A 43 7.58 10.34 -10.28
N ASN A 44 8.08 10.67 -11.48
CA ASN A 44 8.15 12.05 -11.95
C ASN A 44 6.75 12.65 -12.10
N SER A 45 5.81 11.88 -12.64
CA SER A 45 4.41 12.31 -12.80
C SER A 45 3.74 12.58 -11.46
N ILE A 46 3.87 11.65 -10.51
CA ILE A 46 3.27 11.79 -9.18
C ILE A 46 3.91 12.95 -8.43
N LEU A 47 5.25 13.02 -8.37
CA LEU A 47 5.96 14.08 -7.65
C LEU A 47 5.62 15.47 -8.21
N LYS A 48 5.55 15.61 -9.55
CA LYS A 48 5.10 16.86 -10.18
C LYS A 48 3.68 17.24 -9.77
N THR A 49 2.77 16.26 -9.67
CA THR A 49 1.39 16.51 -9.24
C THR A 49 1.32 16.94 -7.77
N THR A 50 2.16 16.34 -6.92
CA THR A 50 2.19 16.67 -5.48
C THR A 50 2.73 18.07 -5.16
N GLN A 51 3.50 18.67 -6.07
CA GLN A 51 4.07 20.02 -5.87
C GLN A 51 3.01 21.11 -5.74
N THR A 52 1.86 20.96 -6.39
CA THR A 52 0.78 21.97 -6.37
C THR A 52 -0.44 21.53 -5.56
N ALA A 53 -0.46 20.28 -5.07
CA ALA A 53 -1.60 19.73 -4.34
C ALA A 53 -1.53 20.06 -2.85
N SER A 54 -2.67 20.43 -2.23
CA SER A 54 -2.77 20.65 -0.79
C SER A 54 -2.49 19.37 0.01
N SER A 55 -2.96 18.23 -0.50
CA SER A 55 -2.67 16.88 -0.02
C SER A 55 -2.80 15.87 -1.16
N THR A 56 -2.21 14.69 -1.00
CA THR A 56 -2.28 13.64 -2.03
C THR A 56 -2.44 12.26 -1.39
N ILE A 57 -3.38 11.49 -1.93
CA ILE A 57 -3.53 10.05 -1.66
C ILE A 57 -3.25 9.32 -2.96
N VAL A 58 -2.37 8.34 -2.92
CA VAL A 58 -2.14 7.41 -4.04
C VAL A 58 -2.66 6.05 -3.64
N LEU A 59 -3.45 5.41 -4.51
CA LEU A 59 -3.97 4.07 -4.29
C LEU A 59 -3.46 3.15 -5.40
N ASP A 60 -2.56 2.24 -5.03
CA ASP A 60 -2.08 1.17 -5.89
C ASP A 60 -2.95 -0.07 -5.69
N LEU A 61 -3.41 -0.68 -6.79
CA LEU A 61 -4.33 -1.82 -6.74
C LEU A 61 -3.57 -3.08 -7.12
N HIS A 62 -3.46 -3.99 -6.16
CA HIS A 62 -2.83 -5.29 -6.36
C HIS A 62 -3.85 -6.40 -6.18
N SER A 63 -3.56 -7.53 -6.80
CA SER A 63 -4.32 -8.75 -6.60
C SER A 63 -3.34 -9.84 -6.25
N GLY A 64 -3.61 -10.54 -5.16
CA GLY A 64 -2.67 -11.53 -4.68
C GLY A 64 -3.24 -12.45 -3.62
N PHE A 65 -2.33 -13.15 -2.96
CA PHE A 65 -2.67 -14.30 -2.15
C PHE A 65 -3.17 -13.86 -0.76
N GLY A 66 -4.43 -14.15 -0.48
CA GLY A 66 -5.04 -13.84 0.81
C GLY A 66 -6.55 -14.08 0.82
N THR A 67 -7.11 -14.25 2.02
CA THR A 67 -8.56 -14.41 2.23
C THR A 67 -9.25 -13.10 2.60
N ARG A 68 -8.48 -12.07 2.95
CA ARG A 68 -8.95 -10.73 3.36
C ARG A 68 -8.26 -9.67 2.52
N ASP A 69 -9.00 -8.63 2.16
CA ASP A 69 -8.44 -7.48 1.45
C ASP A 69 -7.66 -6.63 2.44
N ARG A 70 -6.43 -6.25 2.08
CA ARG A 70 -5.54 -5.49 2.97
C ARG A 70 -5.25 -4.14 2.36
N LEU A 71 -5.31 -3.10 3.18
CA LEU A 71 -4.91 -1.75 2.80
C LEU A 71 -3.58 -1.44 3.49
N TRP A 72 -2.51 -1.63 2.75
CA TRP A 72 -1.15 -1.43 3.24
C TRP A 72 -0.71 0.02 3.12
N PHE A 73 0.09 0.43 4.09
CA PHE A 73 0.84 1.68 4.06
C PHE A 73 2.32 1.42 4.39
N PRO A 74 3.23 2.37 4.10
CA PRO A 74 4.63 2.24 4.45
C PRO A 74 4.88 2.01 5.96
N PHE A 75 5.94 1.33 6.37
CA PHE A 75 6.99 0.78 5.52
C PHE A 75 6.83 -0.71 5.25
N ALA A 76 7.37 -1.14 4.12
CA ALA A 76 7.56 -2.53 3.76
C ALA A 76 8.98 -3.03 4.07
N HIS A 77 9.99 -2.18 4.04
CA HIS A 77 11.38 -2.63 4.19
C HIS A 77 11.85 -2.80 5.65
N HIS A 78 11.14 -2.21 6.61
CA HIS A 78 11.45 -2.33 8.04
C HIS A 78 10.22 -2.07 8.92
N ASN A 79 10.35 -2.37 10.22
CA ASN A 79 9.28 -2.23 11.20
C ASN A 79 9.21 -0.86 11.92
N ARG A 80 10.00 0.15 11.51
CA ARG A 80 9.87 1.49 12.10
C ARG A 80 8.67 2.22 11.46
N PRO A 81 7.92 3.01 12.24
CA PRO A 81 6.81 3.79 11.71
C PRO A 81 7.29 4.93 10.80
N PRO A 82 6.49 5.32 9.78
CA PRO A 82 6.67 6.58 9.08
C PRO A 82 6.54 7.79 10.01
N GLU A 83 7.28 8.87 9.73
CA GLU A 83 7.18 10.12 10.50
C GLU A 83 5.77 10.72 10.44
N THR A 84 5.05 10.49 9.35
CA THR A 84 3.67 10.94 9.15
C THR A 84 2.63 9.88 9.52
N LEU A 85 2.94 8.95 10.43
CA LEU A 85 2.05 7.86 10.83
C LEU A 85 0.62 8.31 11.19
N HIS A 86 0.49 9.52 11.77
CA HIS A 86 -0.80 10.14 12.07
C HIS A 86 -1.75 10.25 10.87
N GLN A 87 -1.22 10.48 9.65
CA GLN A 87 -2.04 10.62 8.43
C GLN A 87 -2.75 9.31 8.09
N PHE A 88 -2.03 8.19 8.14
CA PHE A 88 -2.60 6.86 7.91
C PHE A 88 -3.63 6.50 8.98
N TYR A 89 -3.36 6.85 10.24
CA TYR A 89 -4.29 6.59 11.34
C TYR A 89 -5.54 7.46 11.27
N LEU A 90 -5.43 8.71 10.83
CA LEU A 90 -6.57 9.60 10.65
C LEU A 90 -7.53 9.02 9.61
N ILE A 91 -7.01 8.60 8.45
CA ILE A 91 -7.79 7.94 7.40
C ILE A 91 -8.42 6.64 7.93
N TYR A 92 -7.63 5.80 8.61
CA TYR A 92 -8.13 4.56 9.20
C TYR A 92 -9.29 4.80 10.19
N SER A 93 -9.07 5.69 11.17
CA SER A 93 -10.02 5.91 12.26
C SER A 93 -11.30 6.58 11.78
N GLN A 94 -11.19 7.52 10.84
CA GLN A 94 -12.35 8.15 10.24
C GLN A 94 -13.12 7.17 9.35
N PHE A 95 -12.43 6.30 8.59
CA PHE A 95 -13.10 5.23 7.84
C PHE A 95 -13.88 4.28 8.76
N ARG A 96 -13.25 3.79 9.84
CA ARG A 96 -13.89 2.91 10.81
C ARG A 96 -15.07 3.56 11.52
N LYS A 97 -15.00 4.86 11.80
CA LYS A 97 -16.10 5.64 12.40
C LYS A 97 -17.27 5.83 11.43
N SER A 98 -16.99 6.17 10.18
CA SER A 98 -18.02 6.41 9.16
C SER A 98 -18.66 5.13 8.62
N PHE A 99 -17.92 4.03 8.60
CA PHE A 99 -18.36 2.75 8.05
C PHE A 99 -18.10 1.59 9.03
N PRO A 100 -18.76 1.59 10.22
CA PRO A 100 -18.45 0.64 11.30
C PRO A 100 -18.70 -0.82 10.92
N HIS A 101 -19.64 -1.09 10.02
CA HIS A 101 -19.94 -2.45 9.56
C HIS A 101 -19.06 -2.90 8.37
N TYR A 102 -18.17 -2.03 7.88
CA TYR A 102 -17.30 -2.32 6.73
C TYR A 102 -15.98 -2.95 7.18
N GLU A 103 -16.07 -4.19 7.64
CA GLU A 103 -14.94 -4.94 8.21
C GLU A 103 -14.00 -5.53 7.15
N LEU A 104 -14.27 -5.24 5.89
CA LEU A 104 -13.58 -5.82 4.74
C LEU A 104 -12.06 -5.67 4.82
N TYR A 105 -11.60 -4.44 5.04
CA TYR A 105 -10.20 -4.10 4.95
C TYR A 105 -9.49 -4.28 6.28
N GLN A 106 -8.34 -4.94 6.22
CA GLN A 106 -7.32 -4.85 7.26
C GLN A 106 -6.35 -3.72 6.90
N PHE A 107 -6.34 -2.66 7.71
CA PHE A 107 -5.37 -1.57 7.57
C PHE A 107 -4.16 -1.87 8.44
N GLU A 108 -2.97 -1.90 7.85
CA GLU A 108 -1.72 -2.27 8.53
C GLU A 108 -0.51 -1.84 7.70
N PRO A 109 0.68 -1.68 8.30
CA PRO A 109 1.88 -1.46 7.52
C PRO A 109 2.28 -2.74 6.77
N GLN A 110 2.85 -2.62 5.58
CA GLN A 110 3.16 -3.80 4.73
C GLN A 110 4.09 -4.80 5.43
N TRP A 111 5.04 -4.33 6.25
CA TRP A 111 5.98 -5.20 6.96
C TRP A 111 5.30 -6.22 7.90
N HIS A 112 4.05 -5.99 8.34
CA HIS A 112 3.29 -6.97 9.17
C HIS A 112 3.12 -8.32 8.48
N GLN A 113 3.08 -8.35 7.15
CA GLN A 113 3.00 -9.60 6.40
C GLN A 113 4.39 -10.17 6.11
N TYR A 114 5.25 -9.34 5.53
CA TYR A 114 6.63 -9.68 5.24
C TYR A 114 7.38 -8.41 4.86
N THR A 115 8.66 -8.35 5.19
CA THR A 115 9.52 -7.26 4.77
C THR A 115 9.97 -7.44 3.32
N THR A 116 10.09 -6.36 2.54
CA THR A 116 10.44 -6.43 1.11
C THR A 116 11.52 -5.46 0.68
N HIS A 117 12.40 -5.93 -0.20
CA HIS A 117 13.34 -5.10 -0.93
C HIS A 117 12.67 -4.33 -2.06
N GLY A 118 13.15 -3.11 -2.28
CA GLY A 118 12.82 -2.28 -3.42
C GLY A 118 11.35 -1.89 -3.54
N ASP A 119 10.65 -1.83 -2.42
CA ASP A 119 9.28 -1.35 -2.40
C ASP A 119 9.22 0.10 -2.92
N PHE A 120 8.38 0.32 -3.93
CA PHE A 120 8.26 1.60 -4.60
C PHE A 120 7.56 2.65 -3.75
N TRP A 121 6.59 2.26 -2.93
CA TRP A 121 5.81 3.19 -2.12
C TRP A 121 6.59 3.65 -0.89
N ASP A 122 7.43 2.79 -0.32
CA ASP A 122 8.44 3.19 0.67
C ASP A 122 9.37 4.28 0.11
N TRP A 123 9.86 4.08 -1.11
CA TRP A 123 10.76 5.04 -1.76
C TRP A 123 10.05 6.35 -2.11
N MET A 124 8.86 6.30 -2.70
CA MET A 124 8.06 7.48 -3.04
C MET A 124 7.70 8.29 -1.79
N TYR A 125 7.34 7.60 -0.70
CA TYR A 125 7.08 8.24 0.58
C TYR A 125 8.29 9.05 1.05
N LEU A 126 9.47 8.42 1.09
CA LEU A 126 10.71 9.08 1.52
C LEU A 126 11.09 10.25 0.61
N ARG A 127 10.95 10.09 -0.71
CA ARG A 127 11.21 11.15 -1.69
C ARG A 127 10.30 12.36 -1.49
N HIS A 128 9.00 12.12 -1.36
CA HIS A 128 8.04 13.18 -1.11
C HIS A 128 8.33 13.88 0.23
N TYR A 129 8.55 13.11 1.30
CA TYR A 129 8.81 13.65 2.64
C TYR A 129 10.06 14.55 2.70
N GLN A 130 11.07 14.27 1.87
CA GLN A 130 12.27 15.12 1.76
C GLN A 130 12.02 16.43 1.00
N GLN A 131 11.02 16.48 0.12
CA GLN A 131 10.82 17.58 -0.84
C GLN A 131 9.64 18.48 -0.49
N SER A 132 8.69 17.99 0.31
CA SER A 132 7.44 18.69 0.59
C SER A 132 6.93 18.40 2.00
N THR A 133 6.27 19.40 2.59
CA THR A 133 5.55 19.28 3.86
C THR A 133 4.07 18.96 3.66
N SER A 134 3.56 18.94 2.42
CA SER A 134 2.17 18.57 2.15
C SER A 134 1.90 17.10 2.52
N PRO A 135 0.69 16.74 2.96
CA PRO A 135 0.36 15.35 3.26
C PRO A 135 0.46 14.46 2.01
N PHE A 136 1.14 13.32 2.15
CA PHE A 136 1.27 12.32 1.10
C PHE A 136 1.05 10.92 1.67
N VAL A 137 0.00 10.27 1.20
CA VAL A 137 -0.47 8.98 1.72
C VAL A 137 -0.46 7.96 0.57
N PRO A 138 0.66 7.24 0.36
CA PRO A 138 0.67 6.10 -0.55
C PRO A 138 0.05 4.89 0.14
N LEU A 139 -0.95 4.30 -0.51
CA LEU A 139 -1.69 3.13 -0.06
C LEU A 139 -1.61 2.04 -1.13
N THR A 140 -1.50 0.79 -0.68
CA THR A 140 -1.62 -0.38 -1.55
C THR A 140 -2.83 -1.19 -1.12
N LEU A 141 -3.82 -1.35 -1.99
CA LEU A 141 -4.94 -2.25 -1.78
C LEU A 141 -4.61 -3.62 -2.38
N GLU A 142 -4.25 -4.56 -1.51
CA GLU A 142 -4.06 -5.96 -1.85
C GLU A 142 -5.41 -6.69 -1.80
N LEU A 143 -5.93 -7.07 -2.97
CA LEU A 143 -7.17 -7.82 -3.10
C LEU A 143 -6.94 -9.31 -2.84
N GLY A 144 -7.64 -9.88 -1.87
CA GLY A 144 -7.52 -11.29 -1.52
C GLY A 144 -8.19 -12.20 -2.57
N SER A 145 -7.39 -12.84 -3.42
CA SER A 145 -7.89 -13.71 -4.49
C SER A 145 -8.07 -15.18 -4.08
N TRP A 146 -7.63 -15.59 -2.88
CA TRP A 146 -7.61 -17.00 -2.46
C TRP A 146 -9.00 -17.62 -2.33
N LEU A 147 -10.01 -16.80 -2.03
CA LEU A 147 -11.42 -17.21 -2.03
C LEU A 147 -11.89 -17.69 -3.40
N TRP A 148 -11.23 -17.27 -4.48
CA TRP A 148 -11.58 -17.65 -5.86
C TRP A 148 -10.84 -18.91 -6.27
N VAL A 149 -9.56 -19.02 -5.90
CA VAL A 149 -8.74 -20.23 -6.08
C VAL A 149 -9.39 -21.42 -5.37
N LYS A 150 -9.87 -21.25 -4.12
CA LYS A 150 -10.61 -22.31 -3.40
C LYS A 150 -11.85 -22.81 -4.14
N LYS A 151 -12.51 -21.96 -4.93
CA LYS A 151 -13.73 -22.29 -5.68
C LYS A 151 -13.44 -22.91 -7.05
N ASN A 152 -12.23 -22.77 -7.57
CA ASN A 152 -11.82 -23.43 -8.80
C ASN A 152 -10.31 -23.69 -8.78
N PRO A 153 -9.85 -24.80 -8.16
CA PRO A 153 -8.44 -25.09 -7.99
C PRO A 153 -7.70 -25.28 -9.33
N MET A 154 -8.42 -25.61 -10.41
CA MET A 154 -7.83 -25.68 -11.75
C MET A 154 -7.36 -24.31 -12.29
N GLN A 155 -7.76 -23.18 -11.68
CA GLN A 155 -7.18 -21.86 -12.00
C GLN A 155 -5.70 -21.76 -11.65
N LEU A 156 -5.17 -22.63 -10.78
CA LEU A 156 -3.74 -22.70 -10.47
C LEU A 156 -2.88 -23.11 -11.68
N LEU A 157 -3.47 -23.81 -12.66
CA LEU A 157 -2.78 -24.26 -13.87
C LEU A 157 -2.57 -23.13 -14.90
N SER A 158 -3.17 -21.96 -14.68
CA SER A 158 -3.07 -20.79 -15.54
C SER A 158 -2.66 -19.58 -14.72
N PHE A 159 -1.35 -19.28 -14.71
CA PHE A 159 -0.78 -18.21 -13.89
C PHE A 159 -1.39 -16.83 -14.16
N SER A 160 -1.88 -16.59 -15.39
CA SER A 160 -2.58 -15.36 -15.79
C SER A 160 -4.03 -15.27 -15.28
N GLN A 161 -4.68 -16.40 -14.97
CA GLN A 161 -6.06 -16.46 -14.47
C GLN A 161 -6.16 -16.51 -12.94
N LEU A 162 -5.03 -16.61 -12.24
CA LEU A 162 -4.95 -16.61 -10.78
C LEU A 162 -5.46 -15.31 -10.15
N PHE A 163 -5.24 -14.19 -10.82
CA PHE A 163 -5.39 -12.85 -10.23
C PHE A 163 -6.46 -12.00 -10.91
N HIS A 164 -6.93 -12.39 -12.10
CA HIS A 164 -7.98 -11.69 -12.84
C HIS A 164 -9.33 -12.43 -12.80
N PRO A 165 -10.42 -11.78 -12.35
CA PRO A 165 -11.75 -12.37 -12.40
C PRO A 165 -12.26 -12.43 -13.85
N THR A 166 -12.21 -13.61 -14.46
CA THR A 166 -12.58 -13.82 -15.88
C THR A 166 -14.07 -13.71 -16.19
N LYS A 167 -14.95 -13.74 -15.18
CA LYS A 167 -16.41 -13.67 -15.37
C LYS A 167 -16.95 -12.25 -15.08
N PRO A 168 -17.80 -11.65 -15.94
CA PRO A 168 -18.30 -10.28 -15.78
C PRO A 168 -18.96 -9.99 -14.41
N HIS A 169 -19.72 -10.95 -13.87
CA HIS A 169 -20.36 -10.78 -12.55
C HIS A 169 -19.35 -10.71 -11.39
N ARG A 170 -18.16 -11.33 -11.53
CA ARG A 170 -17.09 -11.26 -10.52
C ARG A 170 -16.45 -9.87 -10.54
N ILE A 171 -16.21 -9.31 -11.72
CA ILE A 171 -15.72 -7.94 -11.90
C ILE A 171 -16.68 -6.95 -11.24
N LYS A 172 -17.98 -7.00 -11.57
CA LYS A 172 -19.01 -6.12 -10.98
C LYS A 172 -19.07 -6.24 -9.45
N ARG A 173 -18.92 -7.46 -8.91
CA ARG A 173 -18.90 -7.70 -7.46
C ARG A 173 -17.70 -7.02 -6.80
N VAL A 174 -16.50 -7.16 -7.38
CA VAL A 174 -15.28 -6.50 -6.89
C VAL A 174 -15.44 -4.99 -6.95
N GLN A 175 -15.86 -4.43 -8.08
CA GLN A 175 -16.10 -2.99 -8.23
C GLN A 175 -17.06 -2.44 -7.15
N ARG A 176 -18.22 -3.08 -6.96
CA ARG A 176 -19.20 -2.67 -5.94
C ARG A 176 -18.66 -2.80 -4.51
N ARG A 177 -17.80 -3.79 -4.26
CA ARG A 177 -17.18 -4.02 -2.95
C ARG A 177 -16.13 -2.93 -2.60
N HIS A 178 -15.55 -2.28 -3.59
CA HIS A 178 -14.51 -1.27 -3.36
C HIS A 178 -14.98 0.18 -3.56
N SER A 179 -16.17 0.40 -4.13
CA SER A 179 -16.71 1.74 -4.33
C SER A 179 -16.78 2.57 -3.04
N THR A 180 -17.15 1.96 -1.92
CA THR A 180 -17.19 2.65 -0.61
C THR A 180 -15.83 3.23 -0.21
N LEU A 181 -14.74 2.46 -0.39
CA LEU A 181 -13.40 2.92 -0.06
C LEU A 181 -12.96 4.04 -1.01
N LEU A 182 -13.20 3.89 -2.30
CA LEU A 182 -12.84 4.90 -3.30
C LEU A 182 -13.56 6.23 -3.04
N SER A 183 -14.88 6.18 -2.82
CA SER A 183 -15.68 7.36 -2.48
C SER A 183 -15.22 8.00 -1.17
N TYR A 184 -14.85 7.20 -0.18
CA TYR A 184 -14.31 7.71 1.08
C TYR A 184 -12.97 8.44 0.89
N LEU A 185 -12.01 7.86 0.16
CA LEU A 185 -10.71 8.50 -0.09
C LEU A 185 -10.87 9.82 -0.87
N MET A 186 -11.79 9.88 -1.82
CA MET A 186 -12.14 11.13 -2.50
C MET A 186 -12.72 12.17 -1.53
N GLN A 187 -13.57 11.77 -0.58
CA GLN A 187 -14.10 12.67 0.44
C GLN A 187 -13.02 13.15 1.41
N VAL A 188 -12.03 12.33 1.75
CA VAL A 188 -10.88 12.75 2.57
C VAL A 188 -10.15 13.92 1.92
N LEU A 189 -9.90 13.83 0.61
CA LEU A 189 -9.25 14.91 -0.16
C LEU A 189 -10.16 16.13 -0.31
N TYR A 190 -11.43 15.93 -0.69
CA TYR A 190 -12.38 17.03 -0.92
C TYR A 190 -12.63 17.89 0.33
N ASN A 191 -12.56 17.28 1.52
CA ASN A 191 -12.76 18.00 2.79
C ASN A 191 -11.44 18.46 3.44
N ASP A 192 -10.31 18.36 2.74
CA ASP A 192 -8.99 18.80 3.25
C ASP A 192 -8.63 18.18 4.62
N LEU A 193 -9.11 16.95 4.88
CA LEU A 193 -9.00 16.32 6.21
C LEU A 193 -7.54 16.19 6.67
N LEU A 194 -6.62 15.96 5.73
CA LEU A 194 -5.20 15.75 6.02
C LEU A 194 -4.44 17.05 6.31
N THR A 195 -4.91 18.20 5.85
CA THR A 195 -4.23 19.49 6.06
C THR A 195 -4.71 20.20 7.32
N GLN A 196 -5.90 19.88 7.81
CA GLN A 196 -6.53 20.52 8.98
C GLN A 196 -6.13 19.88 10.33
N VAL A 197 -4.98 19.20 10.40
CA VAL A 197 -4.54 18.48 11.61
C VAL A 197 -3.60 19.35 12.46
N SER A 198 -4.06 19.75 13.65
CA SER A 198 -3.27 20.49 14.64
C SER A 198 -2.07 19.68 15.17
N ASP A 199 -1.03 20.33 15.68
CA ASP A 199 0.14 19.63 16.22
C ASP A 199 -0.19 18.70 17.40
N ASN A 200 -1.12 19.11 18.27
CA ASN A 200 -1.60 18.27 19.36
C ASN A 200 -2.31 17.01 18.84
N ASP A 201 -3.15 17.16 17.80
CA ASP A 201 -3.82 16.03 17.16
C ASP A 201 -2.80 15.11 16.47
N ARG A 202 -1.77 15.65 15.81
CA ARG A 202 -0.70 14.85 15.18
C ARG A 202 -0.04 13.92 16.21
N GLN A 203 0.31 14.42 17.38
CA GLN A 203 0.95 13.61 18.41
C GLN A 203 -0.02 12.57 18.99
N MET A 204 -1.26 12.97 19.29
CA MET A 204 -2.30 12.05 19.76
C MET A 204 -2.54 10.91 18.75
N LEU A 205 -2.74 11.25 17.47
CA LEU A 205 -3.00 10.28 16.40
C LEU A 205 -1.79 9.36 16.20
N THR A 206 -0.57 9.90 16.23
CA THR A 206 0.66 9.09 16.15
C THR A 206 0.75 8.09 17.30
N ASN A 207 0.44 8.49 18.53
CA ASN A 207 0.46 7.59 19.68
C ASN A 207 -0.59 6.48 19.57
N LYS A 208 -1.81 6.82 19.14
CA LYS A 208 -2.86 5.82 18.88
C LYS A 208 -2.44 4.84 17.77
N ALA A 209 -1.81 5.35 16.72
CA ALA A 209 -1.31 4.54 15.62
C ALA A 209 -0.19 3.59 16.05
N LYS A 210 0.77 4.07 16.86
CA LYS A 210 1.83 3.24 17.45
C LYS A 210 1.22 2.13 18.31
N LYS A 211 0.26 2.44 19.18
CA LYS A 211 -0.43 1.42 19.99
C LYS A 211 -1.14 0.36 19.13
N LEU A 212 -1.73 0.76 18.01
CA LEU A 212 -2.47 -0.15 17.13
C LEU A 212 -1.56 -1.02 16.27
N TRP A 213 -0.52 -0.45 15.66
CA TRP A 213 0.26 -1.10 14.60
C TRP A 213 1.72 -1.39 14.97
N TYR A 214 2.24 -0.78 16.03
CA TYR A 214 3.61 -0.93 16.49
C TYR A 214 3.65 -1.16 18.01
N PRO A 215 2.90 -2.15 18.55
CA PRO A 215 2.95 -2.45 19.97
C PRO A 215 4.37 -2.87 20.35
N SER A 216 4.89 -2.32 21.46
CA SER A 216 6.10 -2.84 22.08
C SER A 216 5.87 -4.32 22.39
N SER A 217 6.78 -5.17 21.91
CA SER A 217 6.80 -6.61 22.24
C SER A 217 7.01 -6.83 23.73
#